data_AF-A0A4R5K3G8-F1
#
_entry.id   AF-A0A4R5K3G8-F1
#
_cell.length_a   1.000
_cell.length_b   1.000
_cell.length_c   1.000
_cell.angle_alpha   90.00
_cell.angle_beta   90.00
_cell.angle_gamma   90.00
#
_symmetry.space_group_name_H-M   'P 1'
#
loop_
_entity.id
_entity.type
_entity.pdbx_description
1 polymer ?
#
loop_
_entity_poly.entity_id
_entity_poly.type
_entity_poly.pdbx_seq_one_letter_code
_entity_poly.pdbx_strand_id
1 'polypeptide(L)' 'MLKIVPDPPIHPNHSLEDILVQVIEHLVCALTVAQQTVLLHTSPPGQVLTMAAMHEIDNARALVDVALSRVQLLH' A
#
# COMPACT_ATOMS: atom_id res chain seq x y z
N MET A 1 -10.08 -46.63 0.17
CA MET A 1 -10.39 -45.45 -0.66
C MET A 1 -9.91 -44.21 0.09
N LEU A 2 -8.79 -43.62 -0.32
CA LEU A 2 -8.33 -42.35 0.24
C LEU A 2 -9.11 -41.24 -0.46
N LYS A 3 -10.02 -40.57 0.24
CA LYS A 3 -10.62 -39.34 -0.26
C LYS A 3 -9.47 -38.36 -0.48
N ILE A 4 -9.30 -37.87 -1.70
CA ILE A 4 -8.42 -36.74 -1.98
C ILE A 4 -9.05 -35.55 -1.24
N VAL A 5 -8.53 -35.27 -0.06
CA VAL A 5 -8.87 -34.06 0.69
C VAL A 5 -8.07 -32.95 0.04
N PRO A 6 -8.71 -31.86 -0.43
CA PRO A 6 -7.97 -30.69 -0.89
C PRO A 6 -7.08 -30.23 0.25
N ASP A 7 -5.81 -29.95 -0.03
CA ASP A 7 -4.92 -29.39 0.98
C ASP A 7 -5.59 -28.17 1.63
N PRO A 8 -5.47 -28.02 2.96
CA PRO A 8 -6.05 -26.87 3.65
C PRO A 8 -5.51 -25.59 3.02
N PRO A 9 -6.34 -24.53 2.89
CA PRO A 9 -5.87 -23.28 2.33
C PRO A 9 -4.63 -22.86 3.11
N ILE A 10 -3.50 -22.80 2.42
CA ILE A 10 -2.29 -22.19 2.96
C ILE A 10 -2.70 -20.74 3.17
N HIS A 11 -3.02 -20.37 4.40
CA HIS A 11 -2.95 -18.98 4.81
C HIS A 11 -1.46 -18.67 4.78
N PRO A 12 -0.93 -17.93 3.79
CA PRO A 12 0.43 -17.46 3.93
C PRO A 12 0.39 -16.61 5.20
N ASN A 13 1.16 -17.00 6.21
CA ASN A 13 1.61 -16.03 7.19
C ASN A 13 2.40 -15.03 6.34
N HIS A 14 1.73 -13.96 5.88
CA HIS A 14 2.39 -12.96 5.06
C HIS A 14 3.62 -12.51 5.83
N SER A 15 4.79 -12.67 5.21
CA SER A 15 6.00 -12.16 5.83
C SER A 15 5.85 -10.65 6.01
N LEU A 16 6.62 -10.07 6.92
CA LEU A 16 6.62 -8.62 7.06
C LEU A 16 6.98 -7.95 5.72
N GLU A 17 7.85 -8.57 4.92
CA GLU A 17 8.18 -8.11 3.57
C GLU A 17 6.95 -8.10 2.65
N ASP A 18 6.18 -9.19 2.58
CA ASP A 18 4.96 -9.27 1.75
C ASP A 18 3.94 -8.19 2.15
N ILE A 19 3.79 -7.96 3.46
CA ILE A 19 2.90 -6.91 3.99
C ILE A 19 3.39 -5.52 3.55
N LEU A 20 4.69 -5.24 3.65
CA LEU A 20 5.25 -3.94 3.26
C LEU A 20 5.10 -3.71 1.74
N VAL A 21 5.33 -4.73 0.91
CA VAL A 21 5.10 -4.66 -0.53
C VAL A 21 3.64 -4.34 -0.85
N GLN A 22 2.69 -5.05 -0.20
CA GLN A 22 1.26 -4.80 -0.38
C GLN A 22 0.86 -3.39 0.08
N VAL A 23 1.46 -2.87 1.16
CA VAL A 23 1.23 -1.49 1.61
C VAL A 23 1.70 -0.48 0.55
N ILE A 24 2.85 -0.71 -0.11
CA ILE A 24 3.32 0.17 -1.20
C ILE A 24 2.30 0.20 -2.35
N GLU A 25 1.75 -0.95 -2.75
CA GLU A 25 0.72 -1.03 -3.80
C GLU A 25 -0.52 -0.21 -3.44
N HIS A 26 -0.99 -0.31 -2.19
CA HIS A 26 -2.12 0.48 -1.70
C HIS A 26 -1.81 1.99 -1.66
N LEU A 27 -0.61 2.39 -1.26
CA LEU A 27 -0.19 3.80 -1.25
C LEU A 27 -0.10 4.37 -2.67
N VAL A 28 0.41 3.61 -3.64
CA VAL A 28 0.42 3.99 -5.07
C VAL A 28 -1.01 4.21 -5.57
N CYS A 29 -1.91 3.29 -5.25
CA CYS A 29 -3.32 3.40 -5.62
C CYS A 29 -3.96 4.64 -4.99
N ALA A 30 -3.76 4.86 -3.68
CA ALA A 30 -4.27 6.02 -2.97
C ALA A 30 -3.77 7.35 -3.56
N LEU A 31 -2.47 7.43 -3.88
CA LEU A 31 -1.87 8.60 -4.52
C LEU A 31 -2.52 8.88 -5.88
N THR A 32 -2.69 7.84 -6.70
CA THR A 32 -3.32 7.96 -8.02
C THR A 32 -4.76 8.46 -7.92
N VAL A 33 -5.54 7.94 -6.96
CA VAL A 33 -6.92 8.40 -6.71
C VAL A 33 -6.93 9.85 -6.23
N ALA A 34 -6.01 10.24 -5.36
CA ALA A 34 -5.91 11.63 -4.88
C ALA A 34 -5.54 12.59 -6.03
N GLN A 35 -4.59 12.22 -6.88
CA GLN A 35 -4.24 12.97 -8.09
C GLN A 35 -5.43 13.13 -9.04
N GLN A 36 -6.19 12.05 -9.28
CA GLN A 36 -7.40 12.11 -10.10
C GLN A 36 -8.49 12.97 -9.46
N THR A 37 -8.64 12.92 -8.14
CA THR A 37 -9.60 13.72 -7.38
C THR A 37 -9.36 15.22 -7.59
N VAL A 38 -8.09 15.65 -7.60
CA VAL A 38 -7.70 17.05 -7.90
C VAL A 38 -8.12 17.46 -9.32
N LEU A 39 -8.05 16.55 -10.28
CA LEU A 39 -8.44 16.83 -11.67
C LEU A 39 -9.98 16.89 -11.84
N LEU A 40 -10.72 16.10 -11.05
CA LEU A 40 -12.18 16.00 -11.14
C LEU A 40 -12.91 17.07 -10.31
N HIS A 41 -12.36 17.48 -9.17
CA HIS A 41 -12.98 18.43 -8.26
C HIS A 41 -12.15 19.72 -8.14
N THR A 42 -12.62 20.79 -8.77
CA THR A 42 -11.95 22.09 -8.82
C THR A 42 -12.26 23.02 -7.64
N SER A 43 -12.92 22.51 -6.59
CA SER A 43 -13.25 23.33 -5.42
C SER A 43 -11.99 23.63 -4.60
N PRO A 44 -11.65 24.91 -4.32
CA PRO A 44 -10.37 25.27 -3.70
C PRO A 44 -10.11 24.61 -2.34
N PRO A 45 -11.07 24.54 -1.39
CA PRO A 45 -10.82 23.89 -0.09
C PRO A 45 -10.58 22.39 -0.23
N GLY A 46 -11.34 21.71 -1.10
CA GLY A 46 -11.19 20.28 -1.35
C GLY A 46 -9.85 19.96 -1.99
N GLN A 47 -9.40 20.80 -2.92
CA GLN A 47 -8.12 20.62 -3.60
C GLN A 47 -6.93 20.75 -2.65
N VAL A 48 -6.96 21.71 -1.72
CA VAL A 48 -5.91 21.87 -0.69
C VAL A 48 -5.84 20.65 0.22
N LEU A 49 -6.98 20.13 0.67
CA LEU A 49 -7.02 18.92 1.50
C LEU A 49 -6.50 17.70 0.74
N THR A 50 -6.85 17.54 -0.54
CA THR A 50 -6.36 16.43 -1.37
C THR A 50 -4.85 16.54 -1.63
N MET A 51 -4.33 17.73 -1.87
CA MET A 51 -2.88 17.96 -2.02
C MET A 51 -2.11 17.64 -0.73
N ALA A 52 -2.67 18.01 0.42
CA ALA A 52 -2.09 17.63 1.71
C ALA A 52 -2.11 16.10 1.91
N ALA A 53 -3.20 15.43 1.54
CA ALA A 53 -3.27 13.98 1.58
C ALA A 53 -2.24 13.31 0.65
N MET A 54 -2.02 13.85 -0.56
CA MET A 54 -0.97 13.36 -1.47
C MET A 54 0.41 13.44 -0.82
N HIS A 55 0.75 14.55 -0.17
CA HIS A 55 2.01 14.72 0.55
C HIS A 55 2.19 13.68 1.67
N GLU A 56 1.15 13.43 2.48
CA GLU A 56 1.20 12.43 3.54
C GLU A 56 1.33 11.00 2.99
N ILE A 57 0.68 10.70 1.85
CA ILE A 57 0.80 9.39 1.17
C ILE A 57 2.24 9.18 0.68
N ASP A 58 2.87 10.19 0.08
CA ASP A 58 4.26 10.12 -0.38
C ASP A 58 5.23 9.92 0.80
N ASN A 59 5.02 10.66 1.90
CA ASN A 59 5.83 10.50 3.11
C ASN A 59 5.67 9.10 3.73
N ALA A 60 4.43 8.58 3.80
CA ALA A 60 4.16 7.23 4.26
C ALA A 60 4.88 6.19 3.39
N ARG A 61 4.87 6.37 2.06
CA ARG A 61 5.59 5.48 1.14
C ARG A 61 7.09 5.48 1.41
N ALA A 62 7.70 6.65 1.59
CA ALA A 62 9.13 6.74 1.90
C ALA A 62 9.49 6.00 3.21
N LEU A 63 8.64 6.06 4.23
CA LEU A 63 8.83 5.31 5.48
C LEU A 63 8.73 3.80 5.26
N VAL A 64 7.81 3.35 4.40
CA VAL A 64 7.65 1.93 4.05
C VAL A 64 8.85 1.44 3.23
N ASP A 65 9.37 2.22 2.28
CA ASP A 65 10.59 1.90 1.55
C ASP A 65 11.80 1.73 2.50
N VAL A 66 11.92 2.62 3.51
CA VAL A 66 12.91 2.46 4.58
C VAL A 66 12.67 1.17 5.36
N ALA A 67 11.44 0.89 5.78
CA ALA A 67 11.12 -0.35 6.50
C ALA A 67 11.46 -1.60 5.70
N LEU A 68 11.14 -1.61 4.40
CA LEU A 68 11.44 -2.72 3.49
C LEU A 68 12.95 -2.94 3.38
N SER A 69 13.73 -1.86 3.25
CA SER A 69 15.20 -1.95 3.22
C SER A 69 15.77 -2.58 4.50
N ARG A 70 15.16 -2.34 5.66
CA ARG A 70 15.59 -2.93 6.94
C ARG A 70 15.26 -4.42 7.03
N VAL A 71 14.11 -4.84 6.51
CA VAL A 71 13.70 -6.25 6.48
C VAL A 71 14.60 -7.05 5.54
N GLN A 72 14.97 -6.48 4.40
CA GLN A 72 15.85 -7.12 3.42
C GLN A 72 17.31 -7.22 3.90
N LEU A 73 17.78 -6.30 4.75
CA LEU A 73 19.12 -6.39 5.36
C LEU A 73 19.24 -7.48 6.44
N LEU A 74 18.12 -8.01 6.94
CA LEU A 74 18.07 -9.02 8.01
C LEU A 74 17.98 -10.46 7.47
N HIS A 75 17.88 -10.63 6.15
CA HIS A 75 17.91 -11.92 5.44
C HIS A 75 19.24 -12.11 4.71
#